data_AF-A0A7Y4VKK6-F1
#
_entry.id   AF-A0A7Y4VKK6-F1
#
_cell.length_a   1.000
_cell.length_b   1.000
_cell.length_c   1.000
_cell.angle_alpha   90.00
_cell.angle_beta   90.00
_cell.angle_gamma   90.00
#
_symmetry.space_group_name_H-M   'P 1'
#
loop_
_entity.id
_entity.type
_entity.pdbx_description
1 polymer ?
#
loop_
_entity_poly.entity_id
_entity_poly.type
_entity_poly.pdbx_seq_one_letter_code
_entity_poly.pdbx_strand_id
1 'polypeptide(L)'
;MKVVRYVTAVIIGYATFVVSALLLFKFSGIKPHDDPTLSVMLLTVAFGFMFSFLGGVLAQLISKARNLWPNYILAAILAGFATFSLLQSSGNHYSQIAAIFLFTPASLVGGWVFLKRKKS
;
A
#
# COMPACT_ATOMS: atom_id res chain seq x y z
N MET A 1 16.87 -9.69 16.98
CA MET A 1 16.15 -10.84 16.41
C MET A 1 15.70 -10.52 14.98
N LYS A 2 16.07 -11.32 13.97
CA LYS A 2 15.78 -11.03 12.55
C LYS A 2 14.27 -11.03 12.24
N VAL A 3 13.50 -11.91 12.89
CA VAL A 3 12.05 -12.05 12.68
C VAL A 3 11.28 -10.81 13.14
N VAL A 4 11.52 -10.33 14.36
CA VAL A 4 10.87 -9.12 14.89
C VAL A 4 11.04 -7.95 13.92
N ARG A 5 12.26 -7.76 13.40
CA ARG A 5 12.56 -6.70 12.43
C ARG A 5 11.77 -6.85 11.12
N TYR A 6 11.62 -8.07 10.62
CA TYR A 6 10.80 -8.35 9.42
C TYR A 6 9.34 -8.01 9.65
N VAL A 7 8.79 -8.45 10.78
CA VAL A 7 7.40 -8.16 11.17
C VAL A 7 7.20 -6.65 11.32
N THR A 8 8.08 -5.96 12.04
CA THR A 8 8.05 -4.50 12.19
C THR A 8 8.12 -3.79 10.85
N ALA A 9 8.95 -4.27 9.92
CA ALA A 9 9.07 -3.67 8.60
C ALA A 9 7.77 -3.77 7.78
N VAL A 10 7.12 -4.93 7.81
CA VAL A 10 5.83 -5.16 7.14
C VAL A 10 4.74 -4.28 7.76
N ILE A 11 4.67 -4.24 9.10
CA ILE A 11 3.70 -3.40 9.82
C ILE A 11 3.89 -1.93 9.46
N ILE A 12 5.12 -1.42 9.47
CA ILE A 12 5.39 -0.01 9.14
C ILE A 12 5.08 0.28 7.68
N GLY A 13 5.43 -0.63 6.76
CA GLY A 13 5.08 -0.49 5.35
C GLY A 13 3.56 -0.42 5.13
N TYR A 14 2.80 -1.30 5.77
CA TYR A 14 1.35 -1.32 5.70
C TYR A 14 0.72 -0.08 6.36
N ALA A 15 1.18 0.30 7.55
CA ALA A 15 0.72 1.48 8.26
C ALA A 15 0.95 2.76 7.45
N THR A 16 2.09 2.86 6.75
CA THR A 16 2.38 4.00 5.86
C THR A 16 1.30 4.17 4.80
N PHE A 17 0.84 3.07 4.20
CA PHE A 17 -0.24 3.11 3.23
C PHE A 17 -1.60 3.43 3.89
N VAL A 18 -2.00 2.67 4.91
CA VAL A 18 -3.34 2.78 5.52
C VAL A 18 -3.54 4.12 6.21
N VAL A 19 -2.60 4.55 7.04
CA VAL A 19 -2.72 5.83 7.76
C VAL A 19 -2.83 6.97 6.77
N SER A 20 -2.01 6.98 5.71
CA SER A 20 -2.05 8.04 4.70
C SER A 20 -3.38 8.04 3.94
N ALA A 21 -3.91 6.85 3.58
CA ALA A 21 -5.23 6.74 2.95
C ALA A 21 -6.36 7.25 3.87
N LEU A 22 -6.34 6.87 5.15
CA LEU A 22 -7.32 7.35 6.14
C LEU A 22 -7.25 8.86 6.31
N LEU A 23 -6.05 9.44 6.36
CA LEU A 23 -5.87 10.88 6.45
C LEU A 23 -6.39 11.60 5.19
N LEU A 24 -6.15 11.05 3.99
CA LEU A 24 -6.69 11.59 2.75
C LEU A 24 -8.22 11.71 2.82
N PHE A 25 -8.92 10.60 3.12
CA PHE A 25 -10.38 10.60 3.18
C PHE A 25 -10.93 11.47 4.33
N LYS A 26 -10.29 11.42 5.51
CA LYS A 26 -10.74 12.19 6.67
C LYS A 26 -10.60 13.69 6.45
N PHE A 27 -9.48 14.16 5.90
CA PHE A 27 -9.26 15.60 5.70
C PHE A 27 -9.96 16.16 4.46
N SER A 28 -10.17 15.34 3.43
CA SER A 28 -10.90 15.75 2.23
C SER A 28 -12.42 15.71 2.40
N GLY A 29 -12.93 15.03 3.43
CA GLY A 29 -14.37 14.79 3.60
C GLY A 29 -14.96 13.84 2.56
N ILE A 30 -14.11 13.19 1.74
CA ILE A 30 -14.53 12.25 0.70
C ILE A 30 -14.93 10.93 1.35
N LYS A 31 -16.13 10.45 1.04
CA LYS A 31 -16.57 9.12 1.44
C LYS A 31 -15.97 8.06 0.50
N PRO A 32 -15.25 7.05 1.01
CA PRO A 32 -14.54 6.07 0.17
C PRO A 32 -15.43 5.17 -0.70
N HIS A 33 -16.71 5.07 -0.36
CA HIS A 33 -17.68 4.16 -1.00
C HIS A 33 -18.76 4.89 -1.80
N ASP A 34 -18.77 6.23 -1.78
CA ASP A 34 -19.64 7.02 -2.63
C ASP A 34 -19.12 7.00 -4.07
N ASP A 35 -19.98 7.33 -5.02
CA ASP A 35 -19.57 7.44 -6.42
C ASP A 35 -18.58 8.60 -6.60
N PRO A 36 -17.31 8.31 -6.96
CA PRO A 36 -16.29 9.32 -7.04
C PRO A 36 -16.44 10.12 -8.33
N THR A 37 -16.16 11.42 -8.25
CA THR A 37 -15.83 12.19 -9.45
C THR A 37 -14.47 11.75 -10.00
N LEU A 38 -14.21 12.03 -11.28
CA LEU A 38 -12.94 11.68 -11.92
C LEU A 38 -11.72 12.26 -11.17
N SER A 39 -11.84 13.48 -10.66
CA SER A 39 -10.77 14.14 -9.89
C SER A 39 -10.48 13.43 -8.57
N VAL A 40 -11.53 13.00 -7.85
CA VAL A 40 -11.39 12.21 -6.61
C VAL A 40 -10.73 10.87 -6.88
N MET A 41 -11.11 10.20 -7.97
CA MET A 41 -10.52 8.93 -8.39
C MET A 41 -9.03 9.09 -8.70
N LEU A 42 -8.67 10.07 -9.52
CA LEU A 42 -7.27 10.35 -9.88
C LEU A 42 -6.43 10.72 -8.66
N LEU A 43 -6.95 11.57 -7.77
CA LEU A 43 -6.27 11.94 -6.52
C LEU A 43 -6.03 10.70 -5.65
N THR A 44 -7.06 9.89 -5.43
CA THR A 44 -6.98 8.66 -4.62
C THR A 44 -5.96 7.69 -5.21
N VAL A 45 -5.97 7.50 -6.53
CA VAL A 45 -5.04 6.60 -7.21
C VAL A 45 -3.60 7.11 -7.11
N ALA A 46 -3.36 8.38 -7.41
CA ALA A 46 -2.01 8.96 -7.33
C ALA A 46 -1.46 8.90 -5.91
N PHE A 47 -2.27 9.27 -4.92
CA PHE A 47 -1.87 9.28 -3.51
C PHE A 47 -1.65 7.85 -2.98
N GLY A 48 -2.60 6.94 -3.24
CA GLY A 48 -2.49 5.53 -2.85
C GLY A 48 -1.28 4.84 -3.49
N PHE A 49 -1.02 5.10 -4.77
CA PHE A 49 0.16 4.58 -5.48
C PHE A 49 1.46 5.07 -4.83
N MET A 50 1.57 6.38 -4.59
CA MET A 50 2.75 6.99 -3.98
C MET A 50 3.05 6.42 -2.59
N PHE A 51 2.05 6.37 -1.70
CA PHE A 51 2.25 5.86 -0.34
C PHE A 51 2.43 4.35 -0.29
N SER A 52 1.83 3.60 -1.21
CA SER A 52 2.10 2.16 -1.32
C SER A 52 3.53 1.88 -1.78
N PHE A 53 4.02 2.64 -2.77
CA PHE A 53 5.42 2.58 -3.19
C PHE A 53 6.37 2.91 -2.02
N LEU A 54 6.10 4.00 -1.29
CA LEU A 54 6.89 4.38 -0.10
C LEU A 54 6.84 3.31 0.99
N GLY A 55 5.67 2.73 1.26
CA GLY A 55 5.52 1.62 2.19
C GLY A 55 6.38 0.42 1.80
N GLY A 56 6.47 0.13 0.50
CA GLY A 56 7.38 -0.86 -0.07
C GLY A 56 8.86 -0.55 0.16
N VAL A 57 9.28 0.69 -0.08
CA VAL A 57 10.65 1.15 0.19
C VAL A 57 10.99 1.00 1.67
N LEU A 58 10.09 1.45 2.56
CA LEU A 58 10.28 1.39 4.01
C LEU A 58 10.34 -0.05 4.52
N ALA A 59 9.48 -0.94 4.04
CA ALA A 59 9.52 -2.36 4.41
C ALA A 59 10.88 -2.99 4.03
N GLN A 60 11.42 -2.65 2.87
CA GLN A 60 12.73 -3.14 2.46
C GLN A 60 13.88 -2.53 3.26
N LEU A 61 13.83 -1.21 3.51
CA LEU A 61 14.82 -0.48 4.31
C LEU A 61 14.90 -1.02 5.74
N ILE A 62 13.75 -1.18 6.39
CA ILE A 62 13.64 -1.58 7.79
C ILE A 62 13.99 -3.05 7.95
N SER A 63 13.50 -3.94 7.08
CA SER A 63 13.81 -5.38 7.17
C SER A 63 15.30 -5.68 6.97
N LYS A 64 16.03 -4.81 6.24
CA LYS A 64 17.39 -5.02 5.75
C LYS A 64 17.54 -6.32 4.93
N ALA A 65 16.45 -6.84 4.40
CA ALA A 65 16.44 -8.05 3.59
C ALA A 65 17.28 -7.86 2.31
N ARG A 66 17.90 -8.93 1.81
CA ARG A 66 18.59 -8.97 0.51
C ARG A 66 17.70 -9.46 -0.64
N ASN A 67 16.44 -9.76 -0.33
CA ASN A 67 15.41 -10.26 -1.22
C ASN A 67 14.08 -9.51 -0.96
N LEU A 68 13.08 -9.75 -1.81
CA LEU A 68 11.77 -9.08 -1.77
C LEU A 68 10.71 -9.77 -0.89
N TRP A 69 11.08 -10.80 -0.11
CA TRP A 69 10.15 -11.46 0.80
C TRP A 69 9.30 -10.53 1.69
N PRO A 70 9.87 -9.51 2.37
CA PRO A 70 9.03 -8.60 3.16
C PRO A 70 8.00 -7.85 2.30
N ASN A 71 8.35 -7.51 1.06
CA ASN A 71 7.47 -6.82 0.14
C ASN A 71 6.38 -7.73 -0.43
N TYR A 72 6.66 -9.02 -0.66
CA TYR A 72 5.62 -9.98 -1.04
C TYR A 72 4.60 -10.18 0.08
N ILE A 73 5.04 -10.24 1.34
CA ILE A 73 4.14 -10.31 2.49
C ILE A 73 3.31 -9.03 2.59
N LEU A 74 3.94 -7.87 2.46
CA LEU A 74 3.23 -6.58 2.45
C LEU A 74 2.17 -6.53 1.32
N ALA A 75 2.55 -6.94 0.11
CA ALA A 75 1.66 -6.99 -1.04
C ALA A 75 0.47 -7.94 -0.80
N ALA A 76 0.72 -9.12 -0.24
CA ALA A 76 -0.33 -10.06 0.12
C ALA A 76 -1.30 -9.48 1.18
N ILE A 77 -0.78 -8.73 2.16
CA ILE A 77 -1.61 -8.06 3.16
C ILE A 77 -2.45 -6.93 2.53
N LEU A 78 -1.85 -6.11 1.67
CA LEU A 78 -2.56 -5.03 0.96
C LEU A 78 -3.68 -5.59 0.10
N ALA A 79 -3.37 -6.57 -0.75
CA ALA A 79 -4.35 -7.24 -1.60
C ALA A 79 -5.41 -7.95 -0.76
N GLY A 80 -5.01 -8.70 0.28
CA GLY A 80 -5.93 -9.43 1.14
C GLY A 80 -6.96 -8.52 1.83
N PHE A 81 -6.52 -7.41 2.41
CA PHE A 81 -7.44 -6.44 3.01
C PHE A 81 -8.30 -5.72 1.97
N ALA A 82 -7.74 -5.38 0.80
CA ALA A 82 -8.51 -4.77 -0.28
C ALA A 82 -9.59 -5.72 -0.83
N THR A 83 -9.27 -7.00 -1.02
CA THR A 83 -10.23 -8.04 -1.41
C THR A 83 -11.28 -8.25 -0.34
N PHE A 84 -10.88 -8.34 0.94
CA PHE A 84 -11.84 -8.45 2.04
C PHE A 84 -12.79 -7.24 2.10
N SER A 85 -12.26 -6.02 1.94
CA SER A 85 -13.06 -4.80 1.86
C SER A 85 -13.99 -4.79 0.64
N LEU A 86 -13.53 -5.28 -0.50
CA LEU A 86 -14.34 -5.40 -1.72
C LEU A 86 -15.53 -6.33 -1.51
N LEU A 87 -15.34 -7.45 -0.80
CA LEU A 87 -16.41 -8.42 -0.52
C LEU A 87 -17.42 -7.95 0.55
N GLN A 88 -17.02 -7.07 1.46
CA GLN A 88 -17.86 -6.59 2.56
C GLN A 88 -18.58 -5.27 2.30
N SER A 89 -17.98 -4.38 1.50
CA SER A 89 -18.56 -3.05 1.28
C SER A 89 -19.77 -3.12 0.36
N SER A 90 -20.76 -2.26 0.61
CA SER A 90 -21.79 -1.91 -0.34
C SER A 90 -21.45 -0.53 -0.94
N GLY A 91 -21.70 -0.33 -2.24
CA GLY A 91 -21.40 0.93 -2.94
C GLY A 91 -20.28 0.80 -3.97
N ASN A 92 -19.53 1.88 -4.20
CA ASN A 92 -18.48 1.93 -5.21
C ASN A 92 -17.18 1.27 -4.71
N HIS A 93 -16.51 0.51 -5.58
CA HIS A 93 -15.32 -0.29 -5.24
C HIS A 93 -14.02 0.21 -5.91
N TYR A 94 -14.01 1.42 -6.46
CA TYR A 94 -12.87 1.93 -7.22
C TYR A 94 -11.56 1.90 -6.42
N SER A 95 -11.60 2.24 -5.12
CA SER A 95 -10.41 2.32 -4.28
C SER A 95 -9.85 0.94 -3.94
N GLN A 96 -10.71 -0.06 -3.76
CA GLN A 96 -10.35 -1.46 -3.51
C GLN A 96 -9.76 -2.10 -4.77
N ILE A 97 -10.37 -1.87 -5.93
CA ILE A 97 -9.86 -2.33 -7.23
C ILE A 97 -8.48 -1.70 -7.49
N ALA A 98 -8.34 -0.39 -7.27
CA ALA A 98 -7.05 0.30 -7.38
C ALA A 98 -6.01 -0.26 -6.39
N ALA A 99 -6.42 -0.62 -5.17
CA ALA A 99 -5.52 -1.22 -4.19
C ALA A 99 -4.97 -2.57 -4.64
N ILE A 100 -5.81 -3.41 -5.24
CA ILE A 100 -5.40 -4.72 -5.76
C ILE A 100 -4.49 -4.57 -6.98
N PHE A 101 -4.89 -3.77 -7.98
CA PHE A 101 -4.22 -3.75 -9.29
C PHE A 101 -3.13 -2.69 -9.44
N LEU A 102 -3.16 -1.61 -8.65
CA LEU A 102 -2.20 -0.51 -8.78
C LEU A 102 -1.31 -0.41 -7.54
N PHE A 103 -1.90 -0.36 -6.35
CA PHE A 103 -1.13 -0.07 -5.13
C PHE A 103 -0.31 -1.28 -4.71
N THR A 104 -0.87 -2.48 -4.80
CA THR A 104 -0.16 -3.72 -4.46
C THR A 104 1.11 -3.88 -5.32
N PRO A 105 1.07 -3.80 -6.66
CA PRO A 105 2.28 -3.77 -7.49
C PRO A 105 3.23 -2.62 -7.15
N ALA A 106 2.70 -1.41 -6.87
CA ALA A 106 3.55 -0.26 -6.50
C ALA A 106 4.42 -0.55 -5.27
N SER A 107 3.88 -1.24 -4.26
CA SER A 107 4.65 -1.64 -3.05
C SER A 107 5.80 -2.61 -3.37
N LEU A 108 5.63 -3.48 -4.36
CA LEU A 108 6.67 -4.38 -4.82
C LEU A 108 7.76 -3.62 -5.57
N VAL A 109 7.35 -2.72 -6.47
CA VAL A 109 8.28 -1.87 -7.23
C VAL A 109 9.11 -1.00 -6.28
N GLY A 110 8.50 -0.42 -5.24
CA GLY A 110 9.21 0.35 -4.22
C GLY A 110 10.34 -0.43 -3.55
N GLY A 111 10.04 -1.65 -3.08
CA GLY A 111 11.06 -2.52 -2.49
C GLY A 111 12.16 -2.91 -3.48
N TRP A 112 11.79 -3.18 -4.73
CA TRP A 112 12.73 -3.57 -5.79
C TRP A 112 13.70 -2.44 -6.15
N VAL A 113 13.20 -1.21 -6.30
CA VAL A 113 14.03 -0.03 -6.55
C VAL A 113 15.04 0.16 -5.42
N PHE A 114 14.62 0.02 -4.17
CA PHE A 114 15.52 0.13 -3.02
C PHE A 114 16.60 -0.98 -3.02
N LEU A 115 16.22 -2.23 -3.30
CA LEU A 115 17.17 -3.35 -3.39
C LEU A 115 18.21 -3.16 -4.49
N LYS A 116 17.80 -2.71 -5.67
CA LYS A 116 18.71 -2.45 -6.78
C LYS A 116 19.74 -1.37 -6.43
N ARG A 117 19.30 -0.27 -5.80
CA ARG A 117 20.20 0.81 -5.36
C ARG A 117 21.23 0.36 -4.32
N LYS A 118 20.90 -0.62 -3.48
CA LYS A 118 21.83 -1.16 -2.47
C LYS A 118 22.85 -2.14 -3.03
N LYS A 119 22.60 -2.71 -4.20
CA LYS A 119 23.51 -3.65 -4.88
C LYS A 119 24.52 -2.94 -5.79
N SER A 120 24.19 -1.72 -6.23
CA SER A 120 25.11 -0.82 -6.96
C SER A 120 26.04 -0.12 -5.98
#